data_AF-A0A3B1C7D0-F1
#
_entry.id   AF-A0A3B1C7D0-F1
#
_cell.length_a   1.000
_cell.length_b   1.000
_cell.length_c   1.000
_cell.angle_alpha   90.00
_cell.angle_beta   90.00
_cell.angle_gamma   90.00
#
_symmetry.space_group_name_H-M   'P 1'
#
loop_
_entity.id
_entity.type
_entity.pdbx_description
1 polymer ?
#
loop_
_entity_poly.entity_id
_entity_poly.type
_entity_poly.pdbx_seq_one_letter_code
_entity_poly.pdbx_strand_id
1 'polypeptide(L)'
;MITFKYSLVSKLIYRYANVPLTLFLLLYMVSSFTYMFREWFYVFPFLLNLIIIIALNRYYIRTYKFFPFRIKINNEKMICDDYFKKSKQIEITLIDIDEIEGGVLSGTPAKPIYIHDGKNDVIVGISPHLINSNKLITIILSNISKPLYNEVLKGMQELSNPKTSKDKKKARH
;
A
#
# COMPACT_ATOMS: atom_id res chain seq x y z
N MET A 1 14.37 -4.86 20.41
CA MET A 1 13.34 -4.84 19.35
C MET A 1 12.62 -3.50 19.37
N ILE A 2 12.57 -2.79 18.24
CA ILE A 2 11.88 -1.50 18.11
C ILE A 2 10.47 -1.78 17.58
N THR A 3 9.46 -1.11 18.13
CA THR A 3 8.06 -1.29 17.71
C THR A 3 7.55 -0.04 17.00
N PHE A 4 6.98 -0.24 15.83
CA PHE A 4 6.31 0.78 15.02
C PHE A 4 4.81 0.51 15.01
N LYS A 5 4.03 1.58 15.16
CA LYS A 5 2.56 1.52 15.21
C LYS A 5 1.98 2.67 14.41
N TYR A 6 0.79 2.45 13.89
CA TYR A 6 -0.01 3.52 13.31
C TYR A 6 -0.62 4.39 14.40
N SER A 7 -0.89 5.65 14.05
CA SER A 7 -1.74 6.50 14.89
C SER A 7 -3.13 5.86 15.02
N LEU A 8 -3.83 6.18 16.12
CA LEU A 8 -5.20 5.68 16.35
C LEU A 8 -6.13 6.07 15.20
N VAL A 9 -6.00 7.29 14.68
CA VAL A 9 -6.80 7.81 13.57
C VAL A 9 -6.50 7.06 12.27
N SER A 10 -5.22 6.87 11.92
CA SER A 10 -4.83 6.11 10.74
C SER A 10 -5.34 4.67 10.83
N LYS A 11 -5.23 4.03 12.01
CA LYS A 11 -5.74 2.69 12.24
C LYS A 11 -7.26 2.62 12.07
N LEU A 12 -8.00 3.61 12.57
CA LEU A 12 -9.45 3.68 12.41
C LEU A 12 -9.84 3.83 10.93
N ILE A 13 -9.20 4.75 10.21
CA ILE A 13 -9.47 4.99 8.79
C ILE A 13 -9.20 3.73 7.98
N TYR A 14 -8.00 3.17 8.08
CA TYR A 14 -7.64 1.99 7.30
C TYR A 14 -8.47 0.76 7.62
N ARG A 15 -8.96 0.61 8.85
CA ARG A 15 -9.76 -0.56 9.24
C ARG A 15 -11.24 -0.39 8.91
N TYR A 16 -11.82 0.79 9.13
CA TYR A 16 -13.28 0.95 9.14
C TYR A 16 -13.84 1.96 8.15
N ALA A 17 -13.05 2.86 7.55
CA ALA A 17 -13.61 3.91 6.68
C ALA A 17 -14.27 3.37 5.40
N ASN A 18 -13.94 2.13 4.98
CA ASN A 18 -14.65 1.45 3.88
C ASN A 18 -16.16 1.31 4.13
N VAL A 19 -16.55 1.01 5.38
CA VAL A 19 -17.93 0.65 5.73
C VAL A 19 -18.90 1.83 5.57
N PRO A 20 -18.71 2.98 6.24
CA PRO A 20 -19.62 4.11 6.08
C PRO A 20 -19.58 4.66 4.66
N LEU A 21 -18.40 4.70 4.02
CA LEU A 21 -18.27 5.24 2.67
C LEU A 21 -18.99 4.38 1.63
N THR A 22 -18.85 3.05 1.71
CA THR A 22 -19.59 2.11 0.84
C THR A 22 -21.08 2.18 1.13
N LEU A 23 -21.51 2.33 2.39
CA LEU A 23 -22.91 2.49 2.74
C LEU A 23 -23.53 3.74 2.07
N PHE A 24 -22.86 4.90 2.17
CA PHE A 24 -23.33 6.12 1.49
C PHE A 24 -23.41 5.93 -0.02
N LEU A 25 -22.36 5.37 -0.64
CA LEU A 25 -22.33 5.13 -2.09
C LEU A 25 -23.45 4.16 -2.52
N LEU A 26 -23.74 3.13 -1.72
CA LEU A 26 -24.85 2.21 -1.98
C LEU A 26 -26.21 2.90 -1.90
N LEU A 27 -26.43 3.79 -0.92
CA LEU A 27 -27.67 4.57 -0.83
C LEU A 27 -27.86 5.44 -2.09
N TYR A 28 -26.81 6.14 -2.54
CA TYR A 28 -26.84 6.90 -3.78
C TYR A 28 -27.05 6.03 -5.02
N MET A 29 -26.43 4.85 -5.04
CA MET A 29 -26.55 3.89 -6.15
C MET A 29 -27.99 3.35 -6.23
N VAL A 30 -28.61 2.98 -5.11
CA VAL A 30 -30.01 2.53 -5.06
C VAL A 30 -30.96 3.64 -5.50
N SER A 31 -30.76 4.86 -5.01
CA SER A 31 -31.54 6.02 -5.45
C SER A 31 -31.43 6.21 -6.97
N SER A 32 -30.20 6.30 -7.50
CA SER A 32 -29.95 6.45 -8.94
C SER A 32 -30.56 5.31 -9.76
N PHE A 33 -30.51 4.07 -9.24
CA PHE A 33 -31.10 2.91 -9.86
C PHE A 33 -32.63 3.01 -9.95
N THR A 34 -33.31 3.52 -8.92
CA THR A 34 -34.77 3.72 -8.99
C THR A 34 -35.16 4.82 -9.98
N TYR A 35 -34.36 5.90 -10.07
CA TYR A 35 -34.64 7.02 -10.96
C TYR A 35 -34.25 6.79 -12.42
N MET A 36 -33.32 5.89 -12.74
CA MET A 36 -32.95 5.60 -14.13
C MET A 36 -34.10 4.99 -14.95
N PHE A 37 -35.08 4.37 -14.29
CA PHE A 37 -36.30 3.90 -14.95
C PHE A 37 -37.26 5.04 -15.32
N ARG A 38 -37.09 6.23 -14.72
CA ARG A 38 -37.88 7.43 -15.02
C ARG A 38 -37.15 8.35 -16.00
N GLU A 39 -35.87 8.59 -15.77
CA GLU A 39 -35.05 9.48 -16.59
C GLU A 39 -33.71 8.82 -16.90
N TRP A 40 -33.39 8.70 -18.20
CA TRP A 40 -32.17 8.03 -18.66
C TRP A 40 -30.87 8.67 -18.13
N PHE A 41 -30.89 9.97 -17.79
CA PHE A 41 -29.73 10.67 -17.26
C PHE A 41 -29.17 10.04 -15.98
N TYR A 42 -30.00 9.37 -15.16
CA TYR A 42 -29.56 8.71 -13.93
C TYR A 42 -28.72 7.43 -14.14
N VAL A 43 -28.63 6.94 -15.38
CA VAL A 43 -27.71 5.83 -15.71
C VAL A 43 -26.26 6.24 -15.43
N PHE A 44 -25.89 7.49 -15.71
CA PHE A 44 -24.53 7.99 -15.47
C PHE A 44 -24.13 7.99 -13.97
N PRO A 45 -24.87 8.62 -13.04
CA PRO A 45 -24.54 8.57 -11.62
C PRO A 45 -24.60 7.15 -11.06
N PHE A 46 -25.49 6.27 -11.57
CA PHE A 46 -25.48 4.87 -11.19
C PHE A 46 -24.16 4.18 -11.54
N LEU A 47 -23.71 4.28 -12.79
CA LEU A 47 -22.44 3.70 -13.26
C LEU A 47 -21.23 4.31 -12.54
N LEU A 48 -21.23 5.62 -12.32
CA LEU A 48 -20.16 6.32 -11.60
C LEU A 48 -20.02 5.78 -10.17
N ASN A 49 -21.14 5.68 -9.43
CA ASN A 49 -21.13 5.12 -8.07
C ASN A 49 -20.66 3.67 -8.07
N LEU A 50 -21.10 2.86 -9.04
CA LEU A 50 -20.67 1.46 -9.17
C LEU A 50 -19.15 1.34 -9.35
N ILE A 51 -18.57 2.15 -10.25
CA ILE A 51 -17.12 2.17 -10.50
C ILE A 51 -16.36 2.58 -9.22
N ILE A 52 -16.85 3.60 -8.52
CA ILE A 52 -16.23 4.06 -7.27
C ILE A 52 -16.28 2.95 -6.21
N ILE A 53 -17.42 2.29 -6.01
CA ILE A 53 -17.57 1.19 -5.06
C ILE A 53 -16.59 0.05 -5.36
N ILE A 54 -16.46 -0.33 -6.64
CA ILE A 54 -15.52 -1.39 -7.06
C ILE A 54 -14.08 -0.98 -6.77
N ALA A 55 -13.68 0.24 -7.16
CA ALA A 55 -12.32 0.74 -6.93
C ALA A 55 -11.99 0.82 -5.44
N LEU A 56 -12.94 1.28 -4.64
CA LEU A 56 -12.79 1.47 -3.20
C LEU A 56 -12.66 0.15 -2.46
N ASN A 57 -13.55 -0.81 -2.72
CA ASN A 57 -13.46 -2.14 -2.14
C ASN A 57 -12.16 -2.84 -2.54
N ARG A 58 -11.74 -2.73 -3.81
CA ARG A 58 -10.46 -3.28 -4.28
C ARG A 58 -9.28 -2.71 -3.50
N TYR A 59 -9.28 -1.41 -3.22
CA TYR A 59 -8.26 -0.76 -2.40
C TYR A 59 -8.23 -1.33 -0.97
N TYR A 60 -9.37 -1.35 -0.27
CA TYR A 60 -9.43 -1.82 1.12
C TYR A 60 -9.11 -3.31 1.27
N ILE A 61 -9.53 -4.15 0.33
CA ILE A 61 -9.18 -5.58 0.32
C ILE A 61 -7.66 -5.77 0.29
N ARG A 62 -6.95 -4.98 -0.54
CA ARG A 62 -5.48 -5.01 -0.58
C ARG A 62 -4.88 -4.56 0.76
N THR A 63 -5.36 -3.46 1.32
CA THR A 63 -4.90 -2.98 2.63
C THR A 63 -5.10 -4.04 3.71
N TYR A 64 -6.26 -4.69 3.78
CA TYR A 64 -6.54 -5.74 4.77
C TYR A 64 -5.65 -6.96 4.64
N LYS A 65 -5.25 -7.31 3.40
CA LYS A 65 -4.39 -8.47 3.13
C LYS A 65 -2.94 -8.20 3.52
N PHE A 66 -2.41 -7.03 3.19
CA PHE A 66 -0.96 -6.77 3.21
C PHE A 66 -0.49 -5.89 4.37
N PHE A 67 -1.35 -5.10 5.04
CA PHE A 67 -0.89 -4.06 5.96
C PHE A 67 -1.04 -4.54 7.41
N PRO A 68 0.08 -4.80 8.12
CA PRO A 68 0.04 -4.99 9.56
C PRO A 68 -0.16 -3.65 10.26
N PHE A 69 -0.92 -3.59 11.36
CA PHE A 69 -1.04 -2.37 12.16
C PHE A 69 0.06 -2.22 13.22
N ARG A 70 0.90 -3.24 13.39
CA ARG A 70 2.05 -3.22 14.27
C ARG A 70 3.21 -3.98 13.63
N ILE A 71 4.38 -3.36 13.68
CA ILE A 71 5.62 -3.91 13.11
C ILE A 71 6.68 -3.84 14.21
N LYS A 72 7.25 -4.98 14.57
CA LYS A 72 8.39 -5.08 15.48
C LYS A 72 9.61 -5.48 14.68
N ILE A 73 10.73 -4.82 14.86
CA ILE A 73 11.93 -5.09 14.07
C ILE A 73 13.18 -5.05 14.93
N ASN A 74 14.16 -5.88 14.58
CA ASN A 74 15.56 -5.80 15.03
C ASN A 74 16.46 -5.83 13.78
N ASN A 75 17.76 -6.06 13.95
CA ASN A 75 18.69 -6.09 12.81
C ASN A 75 18.62 -7.39 11.98
N GLU A 76 17.89 -8.41 12.44
CA GLU A 76 17.85 -9.72 11.79
C GLU A 76 16.49 -10.00 11.14
N LYS A 77 15.41 -9.61 11.82
CA LYS A 77 14.04 -9.96 11.47
C LYS A 77 13.02 -8.90 11.83
N MET A 78 11.91 -8.96 11.10
CA MET A 78 10.72 -8.15 11.27
C MET A 78 9.53 -9.04 11.57
N ILE A 79 8.77 -8.72 12.61
CA ILE A 79 7.52 -9.37 12.99
C ILE A 79 6.39 -8.39 12.72
N CYS A 80 5.47 -8.80 11.86
CA CYS A 80 4.29 -8.07 11.47
C CYS A 80 3.07 -8.72 12.11
N ASP A 81 2.34 -7.96 12.93
CA ASP A 81 1.15 -8.42 13.66
C ASP A 81 0.01 -7.40 13.61
N ASP A 82 -1.13 -7.77 14.19
CA ASP A 82 -2.35 -6.95 14.21
C ASP A 82 -2.77 -6.55 12.78
N TYR A 83 -2.87 -7.53 11.86
CA TYR A 83 -3.55 -7.32 10.59
C TYR A 83 -5.05 -7.09 10.79
N PHE A 84 -5.83 -6.97 9.71
CA PHE A 84 -7.29 -7.03 9.82
C PHE A 84 -7.75 -8.32 10.54
N LYS A 85 -7.18 -9.47 10.14
CA LYS A 85 -7.31 -10.73 10.89
C LYS A 85 -6.29 -10.77 12.02
N LYS A 86 -6.73 -10.56 13.27
CA LYS A 86 -5.84 -10.45 14.45
C LYS A 86 -4.95 -11.67 14.69
N SER A 87 -5.37 -12.86 14.28
CA SER A 87 -4.59 -14.10 14.46
C SER A 87 -3.41 -14.23 13.48
N LYS A 88 -3.36 -13.37 12.45
CA LYS A 88 -2.27 -13.41 11.46
C LYS A 88 -1.05 -12.72 12.05
N GLN A 89 0.06 -13.45 12.06
CA GLN A 89 1.39 -12.95 12.38
C GLN A 89 2.32 -13.44 11.29
N ILE A 90 3.14 -12.54 10.75
CA ILE A 90 4.15 -12.87 9.74
C ILE A 90 5.50 -12.48 10.32
N GLU A 91 6.47 -13.37 10.20
CA GLU A 91 7.87 -13.13 10.55
C GLU A 91 8.69 -13.18 9.27
N ILE A 92 9.49 -12.15 9.02
CA ILE A 92 10.35 -12.01 7.84
C ILE A 92 11.77 -11.81 8.32
N THR A 93 12.70 -12.63 7.85
CA THR A 93 14.13 -12.37 8.02
C THR A 93 14.55 -11.28 7.04
N LEU A 94 15.27 -10.26 7.50
CA LEU A 94 15.62 -9.12 6.63
C LEU A 94 16.53 -9.53 5.47
N ILE A 95 17.34 -10.57 5.65
CA ILE A 95 18.22 -11.09 4.58
C ILE A 95 17.45 -11.88 3.51
N ASP A 96 16.27 -12.40 3.85
CA ASP A 96 15.42 -13.19 2.95
C ASP A 96 14.53 -12.29 2.06
N ILE A 97 14.57 -10.96 2.28
CA ILE A 97 13.90 -9.98 1.43
C ILE A 97 14.62 -9.91 0.08
N ASP A 98 13.87 -10.20 -0.98
CA ASP A 98 14.34 -10.23 -2.37
C ASP A 98 13.78 -9.08 -3.21
N GLU A 99 12.68 -8.44 -2.79
CA GLU A 99 12.08 -7.32 -3.51
C GLU A 99 11.51 -6.25 -2.56
N ILE A 100 11.75 -4.97 -2.91
CA ILE A 100 11.16 -3.82 -2.25
C ILE A 100 10.67 -2.82 -3.31
N GLU A 101 9.38 -2.56 -3.31
CA GLU A 101 8.74 -1.66 -4.27
C GLU A 101 7.89 -0.57 -3.61
N GLY A 102 7.55 0.46 -4.37
CA GLY A 102 6.58 1.46 -3.94
C GLY A 102 7.15 2.60 -3.08
N GLY A 103 6.24 3.43 -2.57
CA GLY A 103 6.54 4.61 -1.77
C GLY A 103 7.62 5.53 -2.31
N VAL A 104 8.38 6.12 -1.38
CA VAL A 104 9.50 7.04 -1.67
C VAL A 104 10.60 6.37 -2.49
N LEU A 105 10.75 5.05 -2.40
CA LEU A 105 11.77 4.28 -3.12
C LEU A 105 11.48 4.21 -4.64
N SER A 106 10.21 4.33 -5.04
CA SER A 106 9.74 4.28 -6.43
C SER A 106 9.30 5.64 -6.99
N GLY A 107 9.56 6.74 -6.26
CA GLY A 107 9.18 8.09 -6.69
C GLY A 107 7.70 8.42 -6.47
N THR A 108 6.98 7.58 -5.72
CA THR A 108 5.57 7.80 -5.37
C THR A 108 5.40 7.87 -3.85
N PRO A 109 5.81 8.98 -3.19
CA PRO A 109 5.91 9.07 -1.73
C PRO A 109 4.58 8.86 -1.00
N ALA A 110 3.45 9.17 -1.65
CA ALA A 110 2.12 8.92 -1.09
C ALA A 110 1.68 7.45 -1.16
N LYS A 111 2.37 6.61 -1.95
CA LYS A 111 2.05 5.19 -2.07
C LYS A 111 2.70 4.38 -0.94
N PRO A 112 2.12 3.22 -0.60
CA PRO A 112 2.73 2.26 0.30
C PRO A 112 4.02 1.69 -0.27
N ILE A 113 4.92 1.25 0.61
CA ILE A 113 6.06 0.39 0.28
C ILE A 113 5.61 -1.06 0.45
N TYR A 114 5.93 -1.92 -0.50
CA TYR A 114 5.71 -3.36 -0.41
C TYR A 114 7.07 -4.05 -0.28
N ILE A 115 7.13 -5.01 0.62
CA ILE A 115 8.30 -5.84 0.88
C ILE A 115 7.89 -7.27 0.60
N HIS A 116 8.65 -7.95 -0.24
CA HIS A 116 8.50 -9.36 -0.51
C HIS A 116 9.58 -10.15 0.23
N ASP A 117 9.17 -11.24 0.86
CA ASP A 117 10.06 -12.24 1.43
C ASP A 117 10.07 -13.44 0.49
N GLY A 118 11.17 -13.60 -0.24
CA GLY A 118 11.33 -14.65 -1.25
C GLY A 118 11.35 -16.06 -0.69
N LYS A 119 11.66 -16.22 0.62
CA LYS A 119 11.71 -17.54 1.26
C LYS A 119 10.32 -18.05 1.63
N ASN A 120 9.48 -17.17 2.16
CA ASN A 120 8.13 -17.53 2.62
C ASN A 120 7.02 -17.13 1.64
N ASP A 121 7.36 -16.48 0.52
CA ASP A 121 6.42 -15.95 -0.49
C ASP A 121 5.33 -15.07 0.13
N VAL A 122 5.76 -14.13 0.99
CA VAL A 122 4.87 -13.22 1.71
C VAL A 122 5.15 -11.76 1.38
N ILE A 123 4.07 -11.01 1.14
CA ILE A 123 4.13 -9.58 0.88
C ILE A 123 3.61 -8.81 2.09
N VAL A 124 4.40 -7.83 2.53
CA VAL A 124 4.05 -6.90 3.61
C VAL A 124 4.03 -5.47 3.08
N GLY A 125 2.91 -4.78 3.31
CA GLY A 125 2.73 -3.37 2.96
C GLY A 125 3.01 -2.44 4.15
N ILE A 126 3.83 -1.42 3.95
CA ILE A 126 4.11 -0.34 4.89
C ILE A 126 3.49 0.94 4.34
N SER A 127 2.50 1.50 5.04
CA SER A 127 1.93 2.79 4.67
C SER A 127 2.86 3.95 5.05
N PRO A 128 2.94 5.02 4.24
CA PRO A 128 3.68 6.23 4.59
C PRO A 128 3.19 6.89 5.89
N HIS A 129 1.93 6.66 6.28
CA HIS A 129 1.33 7.20 7.51
C HIS A 129 1.71 6.41 8.78
N LEU A 130 2.59 5.42 8.68
CA LEU A 130 3.17 4.76 9.86
C LEU A 130 4.07 5.75 10.61
N ILE A 131 3.90 5.85 11.92
CA ILE A 131 4.72 6.73 12.75
C ILE A 131 6.18 6.26 12.69
N ASN A 132 7.10 7.17 12.35
CA ASN A 132 8.52 6.88 12.14
C ASN A 132 8.79 5.86 11.02
N SER A 133 7.98 5.86 9.95
CA SER A 133 8.16 5.02 8.77
C SER A 133 9.57 5.09 8.18
N ASN A 134 10.16 6.28 8.08
CA ASN A 134 11.54 6.46 7.60
C ASN A 134 12.56 5.64 8.40
N LYS A 135 12.45 5.63 9.74
CA LYS A 135 13.35 4.86 10.60
C LYS A 135 13.20 3.37 10.37
N LEU A 136 11.97 2.88 10.17
CA LEU A 136 11.71 1.49 9.82
C LEU A 136 12.38 1.13 8.49
N ILE A 137 12.18 1.96 7.45
CA ILE A 137 12.78 1.77 6.13
C ILE A 137 14.30 1.74 6.22
N THR A 138 14.93 2.66 6.98
CA THR A 138 16.38 2.66 7.18
C THR A 138 16.89 1.36 7.78
N ILE A 139 16.22 0.82 8.81
CA ILE A 139 16.60 -0.45 9.44
C ILE A 139 16.49 -1.60 8.44
N ILE A 140 15.45 -1.61 7.60
CA ILE A 140 15.30 -2.64 6.56
C ILE A 140 16.46 -2.53 5.58
N LEU A 141 16.65 -1.35 4.98
CA LEU A 141 17.69 -1.11 3.97
C LEU A 141 19.11 -1.39 4.47
N SER A 142 19.39 -1.21 5.76
CA SER A 142 20.71 -1.49 6.32
C SER A 142 21.00 -2.98 6.53
N ASN A 143 19.98 -3.84 6.49
CA ASN A 143 20.08 -5.27 6.81
C ASN A 143 19.61 -6.21 5.69
N ILE A 144 19.19 -5.68 4.54
CA ILE A 144 18.92 -6.47 3.33
C ILE A 144 20.20 -6.87 2.60
N SER A 145 20.07 -7.74 1.60
CA SER A 145 21.17 -8.13 0.73
C SER A 145 21.76 -6.94 -0.03
N LYS A 146 23.09 -6.92 -0.21
CA LYS A 146 23.79 -5.88 -0.98
C LYS A 146 23.26 -5.72 -2.42
N PRO A 147 22.96 -6.81 -3.16
CA PRO A 147 22.39 -6.69 -4.51
C PRO A 147 21.09 -5.89 -4.51
N LEU A 148 20.15 -6.24 -3.61
CA LEU A 148 18.86 -5.56 -3.50
C LEU A 148 19.01 -4.10 -3.07
N TYR A 149 19.90 -3.83 -2.11
CA TYR A 149 20.19 -2.46 -1.71
C TYR A 149 20.66 -1.59 -2.89
N ASN A 150 21.59 -2.11 -3.69
CA ASN A 150 22.12 -1.40 -4.86
C ASN A 150 21.04 -1.18 -5.93
N GLU A 151 20.13 -2.13 -6.11
CA GLU A 151 18.99 -2.00 -7.01
C GLU A 151 18.04 -0.88 -6.58
N VAL A 152 17.65 -0.87 -5.30
CA VAL A 152 16.80 0.20 -4.73
C VAL A 152 17.49 1.56 -4.87
N LEU A 153 18.79 1.64 -4.55
CA LEU A 153 19.58 2.86 -4.68
C LEU A 153 19.62 3.36 -6.13
N LYS A 154 19.83 2.46 -7.10
CA LYS A 154 19.84 2.79 -8.52
C LYS A 154 18.47 3.33 -8.95
N GLY A 155 17.38 2.68 -8.54
CA GLY A 155 16.02 3.15 -8.79
C GLY A 155 15.79 4.58 -8.28
N MET A 156 16.24 4.87 -7.06
CA MET A 156 16.19 6.23 -6.50
C MET A 156 17.00 7.26 -7.29
N GLN A 157 18.22 6.90 -7.71
CA GLN A 157 19.08 7.81 -8.48
C GLN A 157 18.49 8.14 -9.85
N GLU A 158 17.89 7.16 -10.52
CA GLU A 158 17.19 7.38 -11.80
C GLU A 158 16.00 8.33 -11.65
N LEU A 159 15.29 8.28 -10.52
CA LEU A 159 14.18 9.18 -10.21
C LEU A 159 14.66 10.59 -9.87
N SER A 160 15.81 10.72 -9.21
CA SER A 160 16.41 12.01 -8.85
C SER A 160 17.05 12.73 -10.04
N ASN A 161 17.40 12.03 -11.12
CA ASN A 161 18.05 12.59 -12.30
C ASN A 161 17.07 12.68 -13.50
N PRO A 162 16.35 13.81 -13.68
CA PRO A 162 15.35 13.95 -14.73
C PRO A 162 15.90 13.93 -16.17
N LYS A 163 17.23 13.97 -16.37
CA LYS A 163 17.87 13.96 -17.70
C LYS A 163 17.79 12.59 -18.40
N THR A 164 17.76 11.47 -17.67
CA THR A 164 17.79 10.11 -18.25
C THR A 164 16.42 9.59 -18.69
N SER A 165 15.31 10.18 -18.21
CA SER A 165 13.95 9.71 -18.54
C SER A 165 13.41 10.24 -19.87
N LYS A 166 13.92 11.39 -20.36
CA LYS A 166 13.52 11.97 -21.65
C LYS A 166 14.03 11.17 -22.85
N ASP A 167 15.21 10.54 -22.74
CA ASP A 167 15.79 9.77 -23.84
C ASP A 167 15.10 8.40 -24.03
N LYS A 168 14.65 7.74 -22.96
CA LYS A 168 13.87 6.50 -23.07
C LYS A 168 12.46 6.70 -23.64
N LYS A 169 11.87 7.89 -23.52
CA LYS A 169 10.55 8.21 -24.10
C LYS A 169 10.62 8.53 -25.59
N LYS A 170 11.75 9.03 -26.10
CA LYS A 170 11.95 9.27 -27.54
C LYS A 170 12.29 8.01 -28.33
N ALA A 171 12.91 7.00 -27.71
CA ALA A 171 13.23 5.74 -28.38
C ALA A 171 12.04 4.76 -28.53
N ARG A 172 10.84 5.16 -28.09
CA ARG A 172 9.59 4.38 -28.19
C ARG A 172 8.53 5.02 -29.10
N HIS A 173 8.92 6.05 -29.86
CA HIS A 173 8.10 6.66 -30.90
C HIS A 173 8.79 6.53 -32.25
#